data_AF-A0A6A4VHI3-F1
#
_entry.id   AF-A0A6A4VHI3-F1
#
_cell.length_a   1.000
_cell.length_b   1.000
_cell.length_c   1.000
_cell.angle_alpha   90.00
_cell.angle_beta   90.00
_cell.angle_gamma   90.00
#
_symmetry.space_group_name_H-M   'P 1'
#
loop_
_entity.id
_entity.type
_entity.pdbx_description
1 polymer ?
#
loop_
_entity_poly.entity_id
_entity_poly.type
_entity_poly.pdbx_seq_one_letter_code
_entity_poly.pdbx_strand_id
1 'polypeptide(L)'
;MEQSLQSAESLDRASPELWPEKGDYAACAELLCQDSNSNGASGARPTAAISPVLITDQDFTQQDMKLFHEYASLRPEQLVDVVKQLQNVAYLLGLEEAKEMRRGKYLNILVRKR
;
A
#
# COMPACT_ATOMS: atom_id res chain seq x y z
N MET A 1 -15.77 -48.95 -15.43
CA MET A 1 -16.07 -48.31 -14.13
C MET A 1 -14.71 -48.15 -13.48
N GLU A 2 -14.06 -46.98 -13.45
CA GLU A 2 -14.09 -46.05 -12.30
C GLU A 2 -13.38 -44.71 -12.66
N GLN A 3 -13.50 -44.19 -13.88
CA GLN A 3 -12.82 -42.93 -14.27
C GLN A 3 -13.56 -41.65 -13.80
N SER A 4 -14.63 -41.76 -13.01
CA SER A 4 -15.53 -40.64 -12.70
C SER A 4 -15.26 -39.92 -11.36
N LEU A 5 -14.20 -40.26 -10.62
CA LEU A 5 -13.92 -39.66 -9.30
C LEU A 5 -12.44 -39.31 -9.12
N GLN A 6 -11.84 -38.64 -10.09
CA GLN A 6 -10.56 -37.96 -9.86
C GLN A 6 -10.83 -36.45 -9.70
N SER A 7 -10.87 -35.99 -8.45
CA SER A 7 -10.86 -34.54 -8.14
C SER A 7 -9.44 -34.02 -8.39
N ALA A 8 -9.25 -33.29 -9.50
CA ALA A 8 -7.99 -32.60 -9.80
C ALA A 8 -7.89 -31.27 -9.01
N GLU A 9 -8.08 -31.30 -7.70
CA GLU A 9 -7.95 -30.10 -6.87
C GLU A 9 -6.47 -29.79 -6.62
N SER A 10 -5.99 -28.69 -7.20
CA SER A 10 -4.72 -28.07 -6.81
C SER A 10 -4.99 -27.19 -5.60
N LEU A 11 -4.75 -27.71 -4.40
CA LEU A 11 -4.71 -26.89 -3.19
C LEU A 11 -3.40 -26.10 -3.22
N ASP A 12 -3.39 -25.00 -3.97
CA ASP A 12 -2.34 -24.00 -3.93
C ASP A 12 -2.40 -23.31 -2.55
N ARG A 13 -1.76 -23.96 -1.58
CA ARG A 13 -1.63 -23.54 -0.18
C ARG A 13 -0.54 -22.50 0.00
N ALA A 14 -0.07 -21.85 -1.07
CA ALA A 14 0.69 -20.63 -0.91
C ALA A 14 -0.21 -19.66 -0.13
N SER A 15 0.22 -19.27 1.07
CA SER A 15 -0.39 -18.16 1.80
C SER A 15 -0.58 -17.03 0.80
N PRO A 16 -1.79 -16.44 0.66
CA PRO A 16 -2.01 -15.36 -0.29
C PRO A 16 -0.91 -14.33 -0.10
N GLU A 17 -0.22 -14.01 -1.20
CA GLU A 17 0.96 -13.15 -1.21
C GLU A 17 0.67 -11.91 -0.37
N LEU A 18 1.29 -11.85 0.81
CA LEU A 18 1.12 -10.75 1.75
C LEU A 18 1.81 -9.57 1.10
N TRP A 19 1.03 -8.82 0.34
CA TRP A 19 1.40 -7.61 -0.36
C TRP A 19 2.32 -7.86 -1.57
N PRO A 20 2.04 -7.23 -2.74
CA PRO A 20 2.92 -7.36 -3.89
C PRO A 20 4.29 -6.81 -3.53
N GLU A 21 5.31 -7.69 -3.47
CA GLU A 21 6.67 -7.30 -3.05
C GLU A 21 7.32 -6.27 -4.03
N LYS A 22 6.68 -6.02 -5.17
CA LYS A 22 7.22 -5.31 -6.34
C LYS A 22 6.26 -4.29 -6.93
N GLY A 23 5.43 -3.65 -6.11
CA GLY A 23 4.62 -2.50 -6.53
C GLY A 23 5.33 -1.20 -6.22
N ASP A 24 6.01 -0.58 -7.19
CA ASP A 24 6.48 0.83 -7.21
C ASP A 24 7.36 1.37 -6.05
N TYR A 25 7.55 0.65 -4.93
CA TYR A 25 8.40 1.07 -3.81
C TYR A 25 9.84 0.54 -3.91
N ALA A 26 10.14 -0.36 -4.86
CA ALA A 26 11.52 -0.75 -5.15
C ALA A 26 12.37 0.47 -5.58
N ALA A 27 11.74 1.45 -6.24
CA ALA A 27 12.37 2.74 -6.54
C ALA A 27 12.73 3.54 -5.27
N CYS A 28 11.95 3.41 -4.20
CA CYS A 28 12.24 4.04 -2.90
C CYS A 28 13.42 3.35 -2.19
N ALA A 29 13.60 2.05 -2.39
CA ALA A 29 14.70 1.29 -1.78
C ALA A 29 16.07 1.63 -2.41
N GLU A 30 16.16 1.78 -3.75
CA GLU A 30 17.43 2.13 -4.41
C GLU A 30 17.92 3.55 -4.08
N LEU A 31 17.01 4.47 -3.76
CA LEU A 31 17.35 5.86 -3.39
C LEU A 31 18.03 5.98 -2.02
N LEU A 32 17.80 5.02 -1.11
CA LEU A 32 18.44 5.01 0.22
C LEU A 32 19.87 4.47 0.18
N CYS A 33 20.31 3.84 -0.93
CA CYS A 33 21.62 3.22 -1.05
C CYS A 33 22.63 4.02 -1.91
N GLN A 34 22.20 5.11 -2.57
CA GLN A 34 23.10 5.98 -3.34
C GLN A 34 23.63 7.13 -2.50
N ASP A 35 24.30 6.80 -1.40
CA ASP A 35 25.31 7.69 -0.84
C ASP A 35 26.69 7.04 -1.06
N SER A 36 27.58 7.80 -1.71
CA SER A 36 28.98 7.49 -2.01
C SER A 36 29.24 6.72 -3.33
N ASN A 37 29.31 7.44 -4.45
CA ASN A 37 30.57 7.61 -5.19
C ASN A 37 30.33 8.47 -6.44
N SER A 38 31.12 9.53 -6.59
CA SER A 38 31.10 10.43 -7.73
C SER A 38 31.75 9.80 -8.97
N ASN A 39 31.38 10.38 -10.13
CA ASN A 39 31.97 10.25 -11.47
C ASN A 39 31.43 9.15 -12.39
N GLY A 40 30.70 9.58 -13.42
CA GLY A 40 30.52 8.81 -14.65
C GLY A 40 29.25 9.19 -15.39
N ALA A 41 29.40 9.99 -16.44
CA ALA A 41 28.32 10.51 -17.27
C ALA A 41 27.58 9.43 -18.07
N SER A 42 26.28 9.65 -18.31
CA SER A 42 25.57 9.60 -19.61
C SER A 42 24.18 8.94 -19.52
N GLY A 43 23.15 9.67 -19.96
CA GLY A 43 21.78 9.17 -20.12
C GLY A 43 20.70 10.06 -19.49
N ALA A 44 20.55 11.30 -19.98
CA ALA A 44 19.48 12.20 -19.54
C ALA A 44 18.10 11.69 -20.00
N ARG A 45 17.45 10.87 -19.17
CA ARG A 45 16.00 10.66 -19.21
C ARG A 45 15.34 11.84 -18.48
N PRO A 46 14.22 12.42 -18.96
CA PRO A 46 13.46 13.39 -18.19
C PRO A 46 12.80 12.62 -17.04
N THR A 47 13.54 12.39 -15.96
CA THR A 47 12.95 12.09 -14.67
C THR A 47 12.24 13.37 -14.27
N ALA A 48 10.92 13.40 -14.45
CA ALA A 48 10.07 14.36 -13.77
C ALA A 48 10.61 14.42 -12.34
N ALA A 49 11.10 15.59 -11.95
CA ALA A 49 11.66 15.81 -10.62
C ALA A 49 10.52 15.68 -9.62
N ILE A 50 10.18 14.44 -9.28
CA ILE A 50 9.57 14.11 -8.01
C ILE A 50 10.73 14.30 -7.05
N SER A 51 10.99 15.56 -6.69
CA SER A 51 11.73 15.86 -5.48
C SER A 51 11.09 14.98 -4.40
N PRO A 52 11.86 14.12 -3.70
CA PRO A 52 11.28 13.36 -2.61
C PRO A 52 10.62 14.39 -1.71
N VAL A 53 9.31 14.25 -1.51
CA VAL A 53 8.62 15.00 -0.46
C VAL A 53 9.22 14.44 0.81
N LEU A 54 10.32 15.06 1.26
CA LEU A 54 10.87 14.81 2.57
C LEU A 54 9.77 15.29 3.50
N ILE A 55 9.02 14.34 4.07
CA ILE A 55 8.05 14.63 5.12
C ILE A 55 8.84 15.32 6.21
N THR A 56 8.65 16.62 6.35
CA THR A 56 9.32 17.42 7.36
C THR A 56 8.51 17.39 8.65
N ASP A 57 9.10 17.73 9.79
CA ASP A 57 8.37 17.87 11.06
C ASP A 57 7.15 18.82 10.98
N GLN A 58 7.03 19.63 9.92
CA GLN A 58 5.89 20.51 9.67
C GLN A 58 4.65 19.77 9.13
N ASP A 59 4.81 18.57 8.60
CA ASP A 59 3.73 17.78 8.00
C ASP A 59 2.96 16.93 9.03
N PHE A 60 3.48 16.83 10.25
CA PHE A 60 2.83 16.09 11.34
C PHE A 60 2.07 17.02 12.27
N THR A 61 0.79 16.73 12.48
CA THR A 61 0.02 17.39 13.53
C THR A 61 0.45 16.89 14.90
N GLN A 62 0.12 17.66 15.95
CA GLN A 62 0.35 17.24 17.33
C GLN A 62 -0.36 15.91 17.66
N GLN A 63 -1.47 15.59 16.99
CA GLN A 63 -2.17 14.32 17.16
C GLN A 63 -1.38 13.17 16.55
N ASP A 64 -0.79 13.37 15.38
CA ASP A 64 0.02 12.36 14.70
C ASP A 64 1.27 12.02 15.52
N MET A 65 1.93 13.02 16.11
CA MET A 65 3.07 12.79 17.01
C MET A 65 2.68 11.99 18.25
N LYS A 66 1.51 12.26 18.84
CA LYS A 66 1.01 11.45 19.97
C LYS A 66 0.77 10.00 19.56
N LEU A 67 0.16 9.78 18.40
CA LEU A 67 -0.12 8.45 17.87
C LEU A 67 1.18 7.68 17.57
N PHE A 68 2.18 8.36 17.00
CA PHE A 68 3.50 7.79 16.78
C PHE A 68 4.14 7.32 18.09
N HIS A 69 4.14 8.17 19.12
CA HIS A 69 4.68 7.80 20.43
C HIS A 69 3.89 6.66 21.08
N GLU A 70 2.57 6.62 20.93
CA GLU A 70 1.73 5.52 21.41
C GLU A 70 2.15 4.20 20.76
N TYR A 71 2.27 4.15 19.42
CA TYR A 71 2.68 2.93 18.71
C TYR A 71 4.14 2.54 18.98
N ALA A 72 5.05 3.51 19.13
CA ALA A 72 6.44 3.24 19.49
C ALA A 72 6.58 2.62 20.89
N SER A 73 5.61 2.84 21.79
CA SER A 73 5.60 2.28 23.14
C SER A 73 5.03 0.85 23.23
N LEU A 74 4.37 0.37 22.16
CA LEU A 74 3.76 -0.96 22.13
C LEU A 74 4.81 -2.07 21.99
N ARG A 75 4.50 -3.25 22.52
CA ARG A 75 5.29 -4.45 22.26
C ARG A 75 5.06 -4.95 20.82
N PRO A 76 6.04 -5.66 20.22
CA PRO A 76 5.93 -6.14 18.84
C PRO A 76 4.67 -6.96 18.57
N GLU A 77 4.22 -7.79 19.53
CA GLU A 77 3.02 -8.61 19.38
C GLU A 77 1.75 -7.74 19.31
N GLN A 78 1.69 -6.70 20.14
CA GLN A 78 0.57 -5.77 20.17
C GLN A 78 0.52 -4.92 18.90
N LEU A 79 1.69 -4.52 18.38
CA LEU A 79 1.78 -3.78 17.13
C LEU A 79 1.24 -4.58 15.94
N VAL A 80 1.54 -5.88 15.88
CA VAL A 80 1.00 -6.79 14.85
C VAL A 80 -0.52 -6.86 14.90
N ASP A 81 -1.11 -6.90 16.09
CA ASP A 81 -2.57 -6.92 16.24
C ASP A 81 -3.22 -5.61 15.79
N VAL A 82 -2.59 -4.46 16.09
CA VAL A 82 -3.03 -3.15 15.57
C VAL A 82 -2.96 -3.11 14.04
N VAL A 83 -1.89 -3.64 13.42
CA VAL A 83 -1.76 -3.71 11.95
C VAL A 83 -2.88 -4.56 11.34
N LYS A 84 -3.19 -5.72 11.93
CA LYS A 84 -4.31 -6.55 11.47
C LYS A 84 -5.65 -5.84 11.60
N GLN A 85 -5.86 -5.11 12.69
CA GLN A 85 -7.07 -4.33 12.88
C GLN A 85 -7.19 -3.23 11.82
N LEU A 86 -6.10 -2.51 11.55
CA LEU A 86 -6.07 -1.47 10.52
C LEU A 86 -6.34 -2.05 9.13
N GLN A 87 -5.77 -3.22 8.82
CA GLN A 87 -6.05 -3.93 7.57
C GLN A 87 -7.53 -4.29 7.43
N ASN A 88 -8.17 -4.77 8.50
CA ASN A 88 -9.60 -5.07 8.50
C ASN A 88 -10.44 -3.81 8.28
N VAL A 89 -10.11 -2.71 8.97
CA VAL A 89 -10.81 -1.43 8.79
C VAL A 89 -10.66 -0.92 7.35
N ALA A 90 -9.44 -0.96 6.79
CA ALA A 90 -9.18 -0.56 5.42
C ALA A 90 -10.00 -1.39 4.41
N TYR A 91 -10.08 -2.71 4.64
CA TYR A 91 -10.91 -3.59 3.82
C TYR A 91 -12.40 -3.23 3.87
N LEU A 92 -12.95 -3.04 5.08
CA LEU A 92 -14.35 -2.67 5.26
C LEU A 92 -14.67 -1.30 4.63
N LEU A 93 -13.78 -0.32 4.80
CA LEU A 93 -13.92 0.99 4.16
C LEU A 93 -13.90 0.89 2.64
N GLY A 94 -13.00 0.07 2.06
CA GLY A 94 -12.94 -0.16 0.62
C GLY A 94 -14.22 -0.79 0.07
N LEU A 95 -14.86 -1.70 0.81
CA LEU A 95 -16.16 -2.26 0.41
C LEU A 95 -17.27 -1.21 0.40
N GLU A 96 -17.35 -0.37 1.43
CA GLU A 96 -18.37 0.69 1.50
C GLU A 96 -18.12 1.77 0.45
N GLU A 97 -16.87 2.16 0.23
CA GLU A 97 -16.49 3.10 -0.83
C GLU A 97 -16.88 2.56 -2.21
N ALA A 98 -16.56 1.30 -2.52
CA ALA A 98 -16.92 0.70 -3.81
C ALA A 98 -18.44 0.66 -4.04
N LYS A 99 -19.21 0.41 -2.98
CA LYS A 99 -20.68 0.42 -3.00
C LYS A 99 -21.21 1.82 -3.24
N GLU A 100 -20.71 2.82 -2.54
CA GLU A 100 -21.17 4.21 -2.69
C GLU A 100 -20.73 4.81 -4.04
N MET A 101 -19.53 4.47 -4.53
CA MET A 101 -19.09 4.84 -5.89
C MET A 101 -19.99 4.23 -6.97
N ARG A 102 -20.37 2.96 -6.82
CA ARG A 102 -21.32 2.31 -7.73
C ARG A 102 -22.68 2.99 -7.70
N ARG A 103 -23.17 3.35 -6.51
CA ARG A 103 -24.41 4.11 -6.35
C ARG A 103 -24.31 5.49 -7.02
N GLY A 104 -23.22 6.21 -6.81
CA GLY A 104 -22.95 7.50 -7.45
C GLY A 104 -22.96 7.41 -8.97
N LYS A 105 -22.42 6.32 -9.55
CA LYS A 105 -22.50 6.05 -10.99
C LYS A 105 -23.94 5.93 -11.49
N TYR A 106 -24.79 5.18 -10.80
CA TYR A 106 -26.21 5.03 -11.21
C TYR A 106 -27.03 6.30 -11.02
N LEU A 107 -26.68 7.13 -10.04
CA LEU A 107 -27.33 8.40 -9.79
C LEU A 107 -26.78 9.54 -10.69
N ASN A 108 -25.77 9.27 -11.52
CA ASN A 108 -25.14 10.23 -12.42
C ASN A 108 -24.64 11.51 -11.74
N ILE A 109 -24.31 11.45 -10.44
CA ILE A 109 -23.89 12.63 -9.66
C ILE A 109 -22.47 13.12 -10.01
N LEU A 110 -21.65 12.23 -10.58
CA LEU A 110 -20.27 12.53 -10.99
C LEU A 110 -20.17 12.95 -12.47
N VAL A 111 -21.30 13.11 -13.16
CA VAL A 111 -21.31 13.53 -14.56
C VAL A 111 -20.96 15.02 -14.65
N ARG A 112 -19.89 15.34 -15.39
CA ARG A 112 -19.53 16.74 -15.68
C ARG A 112 -20.60 17.36 -16.59
N LYS A 113 -21.18 18.49 -16.16
CA LYS A 113 -22.12 19.27 -16.96
C LYS A 113 -21.39 19.76 -18.22
N ARG A 114 -21.95 19.48 -19.40
CA ARG A 114 -21.44 19.97 -20.69
C ARG A 114 -21.67 21.47 -20.82
#